data_AF-A0A3C0I621-F1
#
_entry.id   AF-A0A3C0I621-F1
#
_cell.length_a   1.000
_cell.length_b   1.000
_cell.length_c   1.000
_cell.angle_alpha   90.00
_cell.angle_beta   90.00
_cell.angle_gamma   90.00
#
_symmetry.space_group_name_H-M   'P 1'
#
loop_
_entity.id
_entity.type
_entity.pdbx_description
1 polymer ?
#
loop_
_entity_poly.entity_id
_entity_poly.type
_entity_poly.pdbx_seq_one_letter_code
_entity_poly.pdbx_strand_id
1 'polypeptide(L)'
;FQERQRLFNLPRSSWADYDNRLISEGGGVFSRSRKSIVLSPQVQALLNKKNQVLTPNELIQALLCASVNLLWNGGIGTYVKAESEHHLEVGDRANDGLRINGQDLRCQVVGEGGNLGFTQLGRIEYALNGGRIHTDAIDNSGGVDCSDHEVNIKILLDAIVANGDLTIKQRNNLLHDMTDAVAHLVIENNYLQTQVLSITQFLSSQLLNVYTRLIRHLESKDQLVRALEFLPTDKTLVERRAAQQGLTSPELCVLLAYSKISLYKTLLNSDLLEEPYFQKTLEHYFPAPLPERFAKEIAQHRLRREIIATKLTNTVVNRNGISFVYRLNEESGQTAPEIVRAFFVAWEVFDMQSLWDEIEALDIQVNAQVQIGMMIDARKQVERATRWLLRHHRKPLDIAKTIDTLHPGVTHLAKNLLDFIDNVERASLETSAQNLVDAGVPLILATRVASLVYCLSALDIVEVANANGITLENVATVHFLLGTRLKLHWLRDKISELPRDNRWEALSRSALRDELYRTHRELTTVVLQSNTQALKLEAHLEAWMAQSSTALERCQQVLSDISQIEKPDLSMLSVALREVRSLL
;
A
#
# COMPACT_ATOMS: atom_id res chain seq x y z
N PHE A 1 28.99 11.15 14.97
CA PHE A 1 28.95 11.77 13.63
C PHE A 1 30.32 12.28 13.21
N GLN A 2 30.94 13.17 14.00
CA GLN A 2 32.25 13.81 13.69
C GLN A 2 33.33 12.83 13.21
N GLU A 3 33.53 11.70 13.89
CA GLU A 3 34.56 10.74 13.48
C GLU A 3 34.29 10.07 12.12
N ARG A 4 33.03 9.72 11.84
CA ARG A 4 32.64 9.19 10.52
C ARG A 4 32.88 10.22 9.42
N GLN A 5 32.60 11.50 9.69
CA GLN A 5 32.85 12.60 8.76
C GLN A 5 34.36 12.80 8.53
N ARG A 6 35.18 12.71 9.58
CA ARG A 6 36.64 12.78 9.46
C ARG A 6 37.16 11.66 8.57
N LEU A 7 36.73 10.41 8.81
CA LEU A 7 37.11 9.25 7.99
C LEU A 7 36.67 9.41 6.54
N PHE A 8 35.45 9.87 6.31
CA PHE A 8 34.92 10.13 4.97
C PHE A 8 35.75 11.16 4.18
N ASN A 9 36.26 12.18 4.85
CA ASN A 9 37.07 13.24 4.22
C ASN A 9 38.54 12.81 3.98
N LEU A 10 38.96 11.61 4.39
CA LEU A 10 40.30 11.12 4.09
C LEU A 10 40.40 10.68 2.63
N PRO A 11 41.53 10.94 1.94
CA PRO A 11 41.74 10.45 0.57
C PRO A 11 41.61 8.92 0.43
N ARG A 12 41.99 8.20 1.48
CA ARG A 12 41.76 6.76 1.70
C ARG A 12 41.54 6.54 3.19
N SER A 13 40.59 5.69 3.54
CA SER A 13 40.29 5.33 4.92
C SER A 13 40.14 3.83 5.09
N SER A 14 40.51 3.32 6.25
CA SER A 14 40.30 1.97 6.73
C SER A 14 39.77 2.01 8.16
N TRP A 15 39.28 0.87 8.68
CA TRP A 15 38.92 0.79 10.09
C TRP A 15 40.09 1.05 11.04
N ALA A 16 41.35 0.88 10.60
CA ALA A 16 42.52 1.21 11.40
C ALA A 16 42.72 2.72 11.60
N ASP A 17 42.10 3.54 10.76
CA ASP A 17 42.11 4.99 10.89
C ASP A 17 41.11 5.49 11.93
N TYR A 18 40.18 4.64 12.41
CA TYR A 18 39.15 5.02 13.39
C TYR A 18 39.79 5.37 14.74
N ASP A 19 39.36 6.48 15.35
CA ASP A 19 39.86 6.91 16.66
C ASP A 19 39.44 5.92 17.76
N ASN A 20 40.40 5.11 18.20
CA ASN A 20 40.21 4.09 19.22
C ASN A 20 39.69 4.64 20.55
N ARG A 21 39.87 5.93 20.85
CA ARG A 21 39.35 6.55 22.08
C ARG A 21 37.83 6.66 22.08
N LEU A 22 37.21 6.57 20.91
CA LEU A 22 35.75 6.61 20.73
C LEU A 22 35.12 5.20 20.74
N ILE A 23 35.93 4.15 20.81
CA ILE A 23 35.44 2.77 20.90
C ILE A 23 35.11 2.46 22.36
N SER A 24 33.92 1.91 22.60
CA SER A 24 33.48 1.50 23.94
C SER A 24 34.47 0.52 24.58
N GLU A 25 34.50 0.51 25.92
CA GLU A 25 35.38 -0.38 26.69
C GLU A 25 35.24 -1.84 26.24
N GLY A 26 36.38 -2.51 26.03
CA GLY A 26 36.44 -3.90 25.58
C GLY A 26 36.21 -4.10 24.08
N GLY A 27 35.80 -3.07 23.34
CA GLY A 27 35.74 -3.07 21.87
C GLY A 27 37.11 -2.87 21.22
N GLY A 28 37.18 -3.06 19.90
CA GLY A 28 38.41 -2.79 19.16
C GLY A 28 38.31 -3.05 17.66
N VAL A 29 39.36 -2.63 16.95
CA VAL A 29 39.55 -2.91 15.52
C VAL A 29 40.53 -4.07 15.37
N PHE A 30 40.10 -5.15 14.74
CA PHE A 30 40.90 -6.36 14.57
C PHE A 30 41.12 -6.66 13.09
N SER A 31 42.38 -6.90 12.70
CA SER A 31 42.69 -7.33 11.33
C SER A 31 42.19 -8.75 11.08
N ARG A 32 41.50 -8.95 9.95
CA ARG A 32 41.07 -10.27 9.45
C ARG A 32 42.24 -11.20 9.11
N SER A 33 43.46 -10.68 8.96
CA SER A 33 44.66 -11.48 8.69
C SER A 33 45.30 -12.11 9.94
N ARG A 34 44.80 -11.79 11.15
CA ARG A 34 45.32 -12.38 12.39
C ARG A 34 44.98 -13.87 12.47
N LYS A 35 45.89 -14.66 13.04
CA LYS A 35 45.62 -16.08 13.34
C LYS A 35 44.59 -16.25 14.45
N SER A 36 44.58 -15.32 15.40
CA SER A 36 43.67 -15.33 16.55
C SER A 36 43.42 -13.91 17.08
N ILE A 37 42.29 -13.76 17.78
CA ILE A 37 41.82 -12.54 18.42
C ILE A 37 41.45 -12.91 19.86
N VAL A 38 42.05 -12.20 20.83
CA VAL A 38 41.71 -12.34 22.25
C VAL A 38 40.52 -11.44 22.54
N LEU A 39 39.42 -12.03 23.01
CA LEU A 39 38.19 -11.34 23.33
C LEU A 39 38.26 -10.76 24.75
N SER A 40 37.78 -9.53 24.90
CA SER A 40 37.55 -8.93 26.22
C SER A 40 36.39 -9.64 26.94
N PRO A 41 36.29 -9.53 28.28
CA PRO A 41 35.12 -10.01 29.02
C PRO A 41 33.80 -9.43 28.50
N GLN A 42 33.81 -8.15 28.07
CA GLN A 42 32.65 -7.46 27.51
C GLN A 42 32.19 -8.10 26.19
N VAL A 43 33.12 -8.41 25.27
CA VAL A 43 32.79 -9.06 23.98
C VAL A 43 32.37 -10.51 24.19
N GLN A 44 33.00 -11.23 25.13
CA GLN A 44 32.58 -12.58 25.51
C GLN A 44 31.14 -12.62 26.03
N ALA A 45 30.77 -11.66 26.89
CA ALA A 45 29.41 -11.52 27.40
C ALA A 45 28.41 -11.21 26.26
N LEU A 46 28.73 -10.24 25.40
CA LEU A 46 27.88 -9.86 24.25
C LEU A 46 27.59 -11.04 23.32
N LEU A 47 28.63 -11.83 23.00
CA LEU A 47 28.54 -12.95 22.06
C LEU A 47 28.10 -14.27 22.73
N ASN A 48 27.90 -14.26 24.05
CA ASN A 48 27.67 -15.46 24.86
C ASN A 48 28.72 -16.56 24.58
N LYS A 49 30.01 -16.17 24.57
CA LYS A 49 31.16 -17.07 24.31
C LYS A 49 32.01 -17.19 25.56
N LYS A 50 32.32 -18.43 25.96
CA LYS A 50 33.25 -18.73 27.06
C LYS A 50 34.72 -18.77 26.62
N ASN A 51 34.97 -18.95 25.32
CA ASN A 51 36.32 -19.01 24.78
C ASN A 51 36.90 -17.60 24.71
N GLN A 52 38.06 -17.40 25.34
CA GLN A 52 38.76 -16.12 25.32
C GLN A 52 39.43 -15.83 23.96
N VAL A 53 39.65 -16.84 23.12
CA VAL A 53 40.39 -16.70 21.86
C VAL A 53 39.59 -17.31 20.72
N LEU A 54 39.36 -16.52 19.66
CA LEU A 54 38.72 -16.96 18.42
C LEU A 54 39.59 -16.61 17.20
N THR A 55 39.47 -17.36 16.12
CA THR A 55 39.92 -16.93 14.79
C THR A 55 39.03 -15.79 14.26
N PRO A 56 39.48 -14.99 13.28
CA PRO A 56 38.64 -13.96 12.69
C PRO A 56 37.31 -14.48 12.11
N ASN A 57 37.33 -15.66 11.48
CA ASN A 57 36.11 -16.26 10.90
C ASN A 57 35.12 -16.68 12.00
N GLU A 58 35.60 -17.33 13.07
CA GLU A 58 34.76 -17.70 14.21
C GLU A 58 34.16 -16.46 14.91
N LEU A 59 34.92 -15.36 14.98
CA LEU A 59 34.43 -14.10 15.52
C LEU A 59 33.34 -13.48 14.62
N ILE A 60 33.51 -13.49 13.30
CA ILE A 60 32.48 -13.01 12.35
C ILE A 60 31.21 -13.85 12.46
N GLN A 61 31.33 -15.17 12.50
CA GLN A 61 30.18 -16.06 12.72
C GLN A 61 29.48 -15.76 14.05
N ALA A 62 30.24 -15.58 15.13
CA ALA A 62 29.67 -15.23 16.43
C ALA A 62 28.95 -13.87 16.42
N LEU A 63 29.49 -12.88 15.69
CA LEU A 63 28.86 -11.56 15.52
C LEU A 63 27.55 -11.65 14.72
N LEU A 64 27.52 -12.44 13.64
CA LEU A 64 26.30 -12.66 12.87
C LEU A 64 25.22 -13.37 13.71
N CYS A 65 25.60 -14.34 14.54
CA CYS A 65 24.69 -15.06 15.44
C CYS A 65 24.41 -14.32 16.76
N ALA A 66 24.86 -13.07 16.93
CA ALA A 66 24.68 -12.32 18.17
C ALA A 66 23.20 -11.93 18.37
N SER A 67 22.77 -11.89 19.64
CA SER A 67 21.43 -11.42 19.98
C SER A 67 21.44 -9.89 20.05
N VAL A 68 21.01 -9.27 18.97
CA VAL A 68 20.96 -7.81 18.79
C VAL A 68 19.62 -7.39 18.18
N ASN A 69 19.25 -6.11 18.26
CA ASN A 69 18.02 -5.66 17.62
C ASN A 69 18.18 -5.56 16.10
N LEU A 70 19.29 -4.97 15.62
CA LEU A 70 19.54 -4.71 14.20
C LEU A 70 20.89 -5.26 13.77
N LEU A 71 20.90 -6.03 12.68
CA LEU A 71 22.09 -6.34 11.89
C LEU A 71 22.08 -5.47 10.63
N TRP A 72 23.00 -4.51 10.56
CA TRP A 72 23.20 -3.71 9.35
C TRP A 72 24.33 -4.29 8.50
N ASN A 73 23.99 -4.87 7.36
CA ASN A 73 24.97 -5.41 6.43
C ASN A 73 25.35 -4.36 5.37
N GLY A 74 26.43 -3.61 5.62
CA GLY A 74 27.01 -2.66 4.66
C GLY A 74 28.26 -3.20 3.93
N GLY A 75 28.52 -4.50 4.01
CA GLY A 75 29.72 -5.12 3.44
C GLY A 75 29.52 -5.66 2.03
N ILE A 76 30.60 -6.13 1.42
CA ILE A 76 30.58 -6.85 0.14
C ILE A 76 30.68 -8.35 0.44
N GLY A 77 29.80 -9.13 -0.17
CA GLY A 77 29.82 -10.60 -0.12
C GLY A 77 28.60 -11.20 0.58
N THR A 78 28.45 -12.50 0.42
CA THR A 78 27.29 -13.26 0.88
C THR A 78 27.60 -14.01 2.17
N TYR A 79 27.10 -13.47 3.28
CA TYR A 79 27.35 -13.91 4.64
C TYR A 79 26.33 -14.92 5.15
N VAL A 80 25.14 -14.97 4.55
CA VAL A 80 24.04 -15.80 5.01
C VAL A 80 23.40 -16.51 3.81
N LYS A 81 23.15 -17.81 3.97
CA LYS A 81 22.43 -18.66 3.02
C LYS A 81 21.31 -19.44 3.74
N ALA A 82 20.47 -20.17 3.03
CA ALA A 82 19.62 -21.18 3.67
C ALA A 82 20.43 -22.42 4.07
N GLU A 83 19.94 -23.19 5.03
CA GLU A 83 20.50 -24.50 5.38
C GLU A 83 20.51 -25.44 4.18
N SER A 84 19.49 -25.37 3.33
CA SER A 84 19.33 -26.19 2.13
C SER A 84 20.34 -25.91 1.01
N GLU A 85 21.07 -24.80 1.07
CA GLU A 85 22.07 -24.42 0.06
C GLU A 85 23.47 -24.90 0.47
N HIS A 86 24.30 -25.34 -0.47
CA HIS A 86 25.71 -25.60 -0.18
C HIS A 86 26.54 -24.32 -0.32
N HIS A 87 27.59 -24.17 0.50
CA HIS A 87 28.47 -23.00 0.42
C HIS A 87 29.04 -22.76 -0.99
N LEU A 88 29.42 -23.83 -1.68
CA LEU A 88 30.00 -23.79 -3.02
C LEU A 88 29.02 -23.28 -4.10
N GLU A 89 27.71 -23.36 -3.87
CA GLU A 89 26.67 -22.95 -4.84
C GLU A 89 26.41 -21.44 -4.80
N VAL A 90 26.77 -20.77 -3.70
CA VAL A 90 26.51 -19.33 -3.49
C VAL A 90 27.39 -18.43 -4.38
N GLY A 91 28.54 -18.94 -4.85
CA GLY A 91 29.43 -18.19 -5.76
C GLY A 91 30.40 -17.22 -5.08
N ASP A 92 30.37 -17.08 -3.75
CA ASP A 92 31.29 -16.23 -2.98
C ASP A 92 32.26 -17.05 -2.11
N ARG A 93 33.31 -17.57 -2.75
CA ARG A 93 34.31 -18.43 -2.08
C ARG A 93 35.06 -17.74 -0.94
N ALA A 94 35.18 -16.41 -0.97
CA ALA A 94 35.92 -15.65 0.03
C ALA A 94 35.23 -15.68 1.40
N ASN A 95 33.91 -15.89 1.42
CA ASN A 95 33.11 -15.94 2.63
C ASN A 95 32.63 -17.35 3.00
N ASP A 96 32.99 -18.40 2.25
CA ASP A 96 32.56 -19.79 2.55
C ASP A 96 32.86 -20.20 3.99
N GLY A 97 34.08 -19.91 4.48
CA GLY A 97 34.53 -20.28 5.82
C GLY A 97 33.95 -19.46 6.97
N LEU A 98 33.12 -18.44 6.68
CA LEU A 98 32.47 -17.61 7.69
C LEU A 98 30.95 -17.48 7.51
N ARG A 99 30.40 -18.02 6.41
CA ARG A 99 28.97 -17.96 6.09
C ARG A 99 28.18 -18.81 7.09
N ILE A 100 27.00 -18.33 7.46
CA ILE A 100 26.06 -19.03 8.35
C ILE A 100 24.72 -19.28 7.64
N ASN A 101 23.82 -20.00 8.29
CA ASN A 101 22.45 -20.16 7.79
C ASN A 101 21.53 -19.05 8.31
N GLY A 102 20.44 -18.77 7.60
CA GLY A 102 19.43 -17.79 7.99
C GLY A 102 18.78 -18.12 9.32
N GLN A 103 18.60 -19.41 9.62
CA GLN A 103 18.08 -19.87 10.92
C GLN A 103 19.02 -19.64 12.10
N ASP A 104 20.33 -19.44 11.86
CA ASP A 104 21.32 -19.21 12.92
C ASP A 104 21.34 -17.75 13.41
N LEU A 105 20.72 -16.85 12.64
CA LEU A 105 20.60 -15.43 13.00
C LEU A 105 19.66 -15.23 14.18
N ARG A 106 20.09 -14.36 15.10
CA ARG A 106 19.33 -14.02 16.32
C ARG A 106 18.99 -12.54 16.41
N CYS A 107 19.33 -11.77 15.38
CA CYS A 107 18.92 -10.38 15.30
C CYS A 107 17.40 -10.28 15.07
N GLN A 108 16.77 -9.19 15.51
CA GLN A 108 15.33 -9.00 15.29
C GLN A 108 15.02 -8.44 13.89
N VAL A 109 15.93 -7.61 13.36
CA VAL A 109 15.82 -6.93 12.08
C VAL A 109 17.17 -6.99 11.36
N VAL A 110 17.13 -7.18 10.04
CA VAL A 110 18.26 -7.02 9.14
C VAL A 110 17.98 -5.86 8.20
N GLY A 111 18.98 -4.98 8.01
CA GLY A 111 19.00 -4.01 6.91
C GLY A 111 20.19 -4.30 6.00
N GLU A 112 19.93 -4.53 4.71
CA GLU A 112 20.97 -4.78 3.70
C GLU A 112 21.37 -3.49 2.97
N GLY A 113 22.36 -2.78 3.52
CA GLY A 113 22.94 -1.60 2.87
C GLY A 113 23.90 -1.93 1.71
N GLY A 114 24.47 -3.14 1.69
CA GLY A 114 25.25 -3.69 0.57
C GLY A 114 24.41 -4.59 -0.34
N ASN A 115 24.97 -4.97 -1.49
CA ASN A 115 24.34 -5.93 -2.40
C ASN A 115 24.74 -7.37 -2.06
N LEU A 116 23.79 -8.30 -2.20
CA LEU A 116 23.99 -9.74 -2.09
C LEU A 116 24.58 -10.19 -0.76
N GLY A 117 24.20 -9.50 0.31
CA GLY A 117 24.55 -9.85 1.68
C GLY A 117 24.07 -11.25 2.09
N PHE A 118 22.91 -11.61 1.56
CA PHE A 118 22.18 -12.84 1.80
C PHE A 118 21.83 -13.49 0.46
N THR A 119 21.78 -14.81 0.41
CA THR A 119 21.04 -15.48 -0.67
C THR A 119 19.54 -15.25 -0.48
N GLN A 120 18.76 -15.33 -1.56
CA GLN A 120 17.30 -15.17 -1.45
C GLN A 120 16.68 -16.23 -0.53
N LEU A 121 17.11 -17.49 -0.62
CA LEU A 121 16.63 -18.55 0.27
C LEU A 121 17.05 -18.30 1.73
N GLY A 122 18.24 -17.75 1.97
CA GLY A 122 18.68 -17.36 3.32
C GLY A 122 17.81 -16.26 3.94
N ARG A 123 17.38 -15.27 3.14
CA ARG A 123 16.40 -14.26 3.59
C ARG A 123 15.07 -14.90 3.97
N ILE A 124 14.58 -15.82 3.14
CA ILE A 124 13.31 -16.52 3.36
C ILE A 124 13.38 -17.37 4.63
N GLU A 125 14.47 -18.13 4.83
CA GLU A 125 14.69 -18.95 6.02
C GLU A 125 14.72 -18.09 7.30
N TYR A 126 15.45 -16.97 7.29
CA TYR A 126 15.48 -16.05 8.42
C TYR A 126 14.08 -15.44 8.70
N ALA A 127 13.34 -15.05 7.65
CA ALA A 127 12.00 -14.51 7.79
C ALA A 127 10.99 -15.53 8.34
N LEU A 128 11.08 -16.80 7.91
CA LEU A 128 10.24 -17.89 8.42
C LEU A 128 10.50 -18.19 9.91
N ASN A 129 11.73 -17.92 10.38
CA ASN A 129 12.11 -18.03 11.80
C ASN A 129 11.73 -16.78 12.63
N GLY A 130 10.94 -15.86 12.08
CA GLY A 130 10.42 -14.68 12.79
C GLY A 130 11.31 -13.43 12.67
N GLY A 131 12.38 -13.50 11.88
CA GLY A 131 13.22 -12.36 11.54
C GLY A 131 12.52 -11.35 10.63
N ARG A 132 12.92 -10.08 10.68
CA ARG A 132 12.43 -9.03 9.78
C ARG A 132 13.54 -8.63 8.81
N ILE A 133 13.30 -8.83 7.52
CA ILE A 133 14.26 -8.57 6.45
C ILE A 133 13.52 -8.27 5.15
N HIS A 134 14.02 -7.31 4.37
CA HIS A 134 13.65 -7.14 2.96
C HIS A 134 14.77 -7.67 2.07
N THR A 135 14.61 -7.56 0.76
CA THR A 135 15.75 -7.72 -0.15
C THR A 135 16.61 -6.46 -0.12
N ASP A 136 17.91 -6.62 -0.32
CA ASP A 136 18.86 -5.52 -0.61
C ASP A 136 18.32 -4.46 -1.58
N ALA A 137 17.64 -4.87 -2.65
CA ALA A 137 17.03 -3.96 -3.64
C ALA A 137 15.98 -2.98 -3.05
N ILE A 138 15.45 -3.24 -1.86
CA ILE A 138 14.55 -2.35 -1.12
C ILE A 138 15.33 -1.54 -0.08
N ASP A 139 16.25 -2.18 0.65
CA ASP A 139 16.96 -1.54 1.75
C ASP A 139 18.06 -0.55 1.27
N ASN A 140 18.63 -0.76 0.07
CA ASN A 140 19.71 0.06 -0.49
C ASN A 140 19.32 0.89 -1.73
N SER A 141 18.02 0.98 -2.06
CA SER A 141 17.55 1.64 -3.29
C SER A 141 17.82 3.15 -3.35
N GLY A 142 18.12 3.81 -2.22
CA GLY A 142 18.34 5.25 -2.18
C GLY A 142 19.44 5.76 -3.12
N GLY A 143 20.49 4.97 -3.39
CA GLY A 143 21.55 5.36 -4.33
C GLY A 143 21.09 5.39 -5.79
N VAL A 144 20.29 4.41 -6.20
CA VAL A 144 19.72 4.34 -7.55
C VAL A 144 18.67 5.43 -7.74
N ASP A 145 17.84 5.65 -6.72
CA ASP A 145 16.79 6.68 -6.71
C ASP A 145 17.37 8.10 -6.83
N CYS A 146 18.43 8.39 -6.06
CA CYS A 146 19.16 9.65 -6.18
C CYS A 146 19.73 9.86 -7.60
N SER A 147 20.26 8.79 -8.20
CA SER A 147 20.80 8.84 -9.57
C SER A 147 19.71 9.10 -10.62
N ASP A 148 18.51 8.54 -10.45
CA ASP A 148 17.37 8.78 -11.35
C ASP A 148 16.98 10.27 -11.36
N HIS A 149 16.77 10.85 -10.17
CA HIS A 149 16.48 12.27 -10.03
C HIS A 149 17.59 13.14 -10.63
N GLU A 150 18.87 12.86 -10.31
CA GLU A 150 20.00 13.62 -10.82
C GLU A 150 20.09 13.58 -12.34
N VAL A 151 19.90 12.41 -12.96
CA VAL A 151 19.92 12.25 -14.42
C VAL A 151 18.78 13.02 -15.08
N ASN A 152 17.55 12.88 -14.57
CA ASN A 152 16.39 13.58 -15.14
C ASN A 152 16.52 15.10 -15.02
N ILE A 153 17.03 15.60 -13.88
CA ILE A 153 17.34 17.03 -13.72
C ILE A 153 18.42 17.48 -14.71
N LYS A 154 19.49 16.70 -14.91
CA LYS A 154 20.55 17.04 -15.87
C LYS A 154 20.02 17.11 -17.29
N ILE A 155 19.17 16.15 -17.70
CA ILE A 155 18.54 16.16 -19.02
C ILE A 155 17.74 17.45 -19.24
N LEU A 156 16.94 17.86 -18.24
CA LEU A 156 16.21 19.13 -18.27
C LEU A 156 17.16 20.33 -18.41
N LEU A 157 18.13 20.47 -17.50
CA LEU A 157 19.01 21.62 -17.45
C LEU A 157 19.93 21.72 -18.67
N ASP A 158 20.35 20.60 -19.25
CA ASP A 158 21.19 20.58 -20.44
C ASP A 158 20.47 21.09 -21.69
N ALA A 159 19.17 20.81 -21.81
CA ALA A 159 18.36 21.41 -22.87
C ALA A 159 18.29 22.94 -22.75
N ILE A 160 18.18 23.46 -21.52
CA ILE A 160 18.14 24.90 -21.23
C ILE A 160 19.50 25.56 -21.54
N VAL A 161 20.60 24.91 -21.15
CA VAL A 161 21.95 25.37 -21.48
C VAL A 161 22.16 25.38 -22.99
N ALA A 162 21.70 24.35 -23.71
CA ALA A 162 21.79 24.28 -25.16
C ALA A 162 20.99 25.40 -25.86
N ASN A 163 19.87 25.82 -25.28
CA ASN A 163 19.06 26.96 -25.77
C ASN A 163 19.67 28.33 -25.43
N GLY A 164 20.72 28.38 -24.60
CA GLY A 164 21.43 29.61 -24.23
C GLY A 164 20.83 30.36 -23.04
N ASP A 165 19.75 29.84 -22.43
CA ASP A 165 19.05 30.48 -21.30
C ASP A 165 19.76 30.27 -19.95
N LEU A 166 20.79 29.39 -19.91
CA LEU A 166 21.57 29.11 -18.71
C LEU A 166 23.02 28.75 -19.04
N THR A 167 23.98 29.20 -18.22
CA THR A 167 25.39 28.81 -18.36
C THR A 167 25.70 27.52 -17.59
N ILE A 168 26.75 26.79 -18.00
CA ILE A 168 27.22 25.58 -17.29
C ILE A 168 27.52 25.86 -15.80
N LYS A 169 28.07 27.04 -15.48
CA LYS A 169 28.35 27.43 -14.09
C LYS A 169 27.06 27.59 -13.29
N GLN A 170 26.05 28.25 -13.84
CA GLN A 170 24.74 28.37 -13.21
C GLN A 170 24.05 27.01 -13.05
N ARG A 171 24.22 26.10 -14.03
CA ARG A 171 23.67 24.73 -14.00
C ARG A 171 24.23 23.93 -12.83
N ASN A 172 25.54 23.97 -12.65
CA ASN A 172 26.21 23.24 -11.56
C ASN A 172 25.87 23.81 -10.18
N ASN A 173 25.76 25.14 -10.05
CA ASN A 173 25.31 25.75 -8.80
C ASN A 173 23.87 25.34 -8.48
N LEU A 174 22.97 25.37 -9.46
CA LEU A 174 21.58 24.98 -9.26
C LEU A 174 21.45 23.50 -8.83
N LEU A 175 22.22 22.61 -9.45
CA LEU A 175 22.28 21.19 -9.03
C LEU A 175 22.71 21.05 -7.56
N HIS A 176 23.72 21.80 -7.14
CA HIS A 176 24.18 21.80 -5.76
C HIS A 176 23.12 22.31 -4.79
N ASP A 177 22.44 23.40 -5.14
CA ASP A 177 21.40 24.03 -4.31
C ASP A 177 20.18 23.12 -4.08
N MET A 178 19.94 22.14 -4.98
CA MET A 178 18.82 21.18 -4.88
C MET A 178 19.12 19.91 -4.06
N THR A 179 20.34 19.78 -3.48
CA THR A 179 20.77 18.55 -2.79
C THR A 179 19.76 18.08 -1.74
N ASP A 180 19.31 18.97 -0.85
CA ASP A 180 18.39 18.62 0.22
C ASP A 180 16.99 18.26 -0.30
N ALA A 181 16.52 18.96 -1.34
CA ALA A 181 15.23 18.68 -1.96
C ALA A 181 15.20 17.30 -2.63
N VAL A 182 16.28 16.93 -3.35
CA VAL A 182 16.42 15.57 -3.92
C VAL A 182 16.51 14.53 -2.80
N ALA A 183 17.26 14.80 -1.73
CA ALA A 183 17.37 13.88 -0.60
C ALA A 183 16.00 13.59 0.04
N HIS A 184 15.14 14.61 0.17
CA HIS A 184 13.77 14.41 0.67
C HIS A 184 12.92 13.56 -0.27
N LEU A 185 12.96 13.79 -1.59
CA LEU A 185 12.23 12.97 -2.56
C LEU A 185 12.66 11.49 -2.50
N VAL A 186 13.97 11.25 -2.37
CA VAL A 186 14.52 9.89 -2.22
C VAL A 186 14.04 9.24 -0.93
N ILE A 187 14.13 9.95 0.22
CA ILE A 187 13.67 9.42 1.50
C ILE A 187 12.17 9.07 1.46
N GLU A 188 11.34 9.96 0.92
CA GLU A 188 9.90 9.73 0.77
C GLU A 188 9.62 8.48 -0.08
N ASN A 189 10.26 8.37 -1.25
CA ASN A 189 10.05 7.23 -2.14
C ASN A 189 10.48 5.89 -1.48
N ASN A 190 11.59 5.87 -0.75
CA ASN A 190 12.03 4.68 -0.03
C ASN A 190 11.10 4.35 1.16
N TYR A 191 10.60 5.36 1.87
CA TYR A 191 9.63 5.18 2.95
C TYR A 191 8.33 4.53 2.46
N LEU A 192 7.77 5.02 1.35
CA LEU A 192 6.52 4.48 0.80
C LEU A 192 6.67 3.03 0.31
N GLN A 193 7.86 2.63 -0.15
CA GLN A 193 8.14 1.26 -0.57
C GLN A 193 8.19 0.27 0.60
N THR A 194 8.80 0.65 1.72
CA THR A 194 8.79 -0.19 2.93
C THR A 194 7.42 -0.20 3.60
N GLN A 195 6.69 0.92 3.55
CA GLN A 195 5.31 1.00 4.06
C GLN A 195 4.36 0.05 3.32
N VAL A 196 4.40 0.00 1.98
CA VAL A 196 3.56 -0.95 1.24
C VAL A 196 3.88 -2.40 1.60
N LEU A 197 5.14 -2.74 1.82
CA LEU A 197 5.57 -4.08 2.25
C LEU A 197 5.05 -4.41 3.64
N SER A 198 5.15 -3.49 4.61
CA SER A 198 4.60 -3.67 5.96
C SER A 198 3.11 -4.00 5.95
N ILE A 199 2.31 -3.23 5.20
CA ILE A 199 0.87 -3.48 5.09
C ILE A 199 0.59 -4.79 4.35
N THR A 200 1.35 -5.08 3.30
CA THR A 200 1.20 -6.30 2.50
C THR A 200 1.56 -7.56 3.31
N GLN A 201 2.59 -7.49 4.15
CA GLN A 201 3.00 -8.55 5.07
C GLN A 201 1.90 -8.84 6.09
N PHE A 202 1.28 -7.79 6.65
CA PHE A 202 0.14 -7.92 7.57
C PHE A 202 -1.05 -8.65 6.94
N LEU A 203 -1.32 -8.41 5.65
CA LEU A 203 -2.40 -9.05 4.90
C LEU A 203 -1.98 -10.36 4.20
N SER A 204 -0.73 -10.81 4.37
CA SER A 204 -0.12 -11.78 3.45
C SER A 204 -0.82 -13.14 3.45
N SER A 205 -1.19 -13.67 4.62
CA SER A 205 -1.92 -14.94 4.74
C SER A 205 -3.32 -14.87 4.12
N GLN A 206 -4.03 -13.76 4.33
CA GLN A 206 -5.37 -13.52 3.79
C GLN A 206 -5.35 -13.38 2.25
N LEU A 207 -4.25 -12.85 1.70
CA LEU A 207 -4.10 -12.60 0.27
C LEU A 207 -3.29 -13.68 -0.46
N LEU A 208 -2.87 -14.75 0.21
CA LEU A 208 -2.02 -15.80 -0.40
C LEU A 208 -2.63 -16.34 -1.71
N ASN A 209 -3.92 -16.64 -1.73
CA ASN A 209 -4.61 -17.12 -2.93
C ASN A 209 -4.56 -16.10 -4.09
N VAL A 210 -4.58 -14.80 -3.77
CA VAL A 210 -4.46 -13.74 -4.77
C VAL A 210 -3.03 -13.70 -5.31
N TYR A 211 -2.02 -13.79 -4.44
CA TYR A 211 -0.62 -13.83 -4.87
C TYR A 211 -0.30 -15.07 -5.71
N THR A 212 -0.85 -16.24 -5.37
CA THR A 212 -0.72 -17.46 -6.19
C THR A 212 -1.25 -17.24 -7.60
N ARG A 213 -2.42 -16.57 -7.75
CA ARG A 213 -2.96 -16.27 -9.07
C ARG A 213 -2.15 -15.20 -9.80
N LEU A 214 -1.66 -14.18 -9.08
CA LEU A 214 -0.79 -13.15 -9.65
C LEU A 214 0.54 -13.76 -10.19
N ILE A 215 1.18 -14.66 -9.44
CA ILE A 215 2.38 -15.39 -9.90
C ILE A 215 2.08 -16.09 -11.21
N ARG A 216 1.02 -16.91 -11.26
CA ARG A 216 0.61 -17.64 -12.47
C ARG A 216 0.27 -16.71 -13.63
N HIS A 217 -0.34 -15.56 -13.35
CA HIS A 217 -0.65 -14.56 -14.36
C HIS A 217 0.62 -13.95 -14.96
N LEU A 218 1.60 -13.60 -14.14
CA LEU A 218 2.89 -13.08 -14.60
C LEU A 218 3.66 -14.14 -15.39
N GLU A 219 3.64 -15.41 -14.95
CA GLU A 219 4.21 -16.54 -15.69
C GLU A 219 3.53 -16.72 -17.06
N SER A 220 2.20 -16.66 -17.13
CA SER A 220 1.45 -16.79 -18.40
C SER A 220 1.71 -15.68 -19.41
N LYS A 221 2.31 -14.57 -18.96
CA LYS A 221 2.70 -13.42 -19.80
C LYS A 221 4.20 -13.41 -20.11
N ASP A 222 4.93 -14.47 -19.76
CA ASP A 222 6.39 -14.55 -19.84
C ASP A 222 7.11 -13.40 -19.10
N GLN A 223 6.46 -12.86 -18.07
CA GLN A 223 6.99 -11.74 -17.28
C GLN A 223 7.73 -12.21 -16.02
N LEU A 224 7.50 -13.45 -15.57
CA LEU A 224 8.09 -14.03 -14.37
C LEU A 224 8.45 -15.48 -14.62
N VAL A 225 9.64 -15.88 -14.16
CA VAL A 225 10.04 -17.29 -14.05
C VAL A 225 10.28 -17.58 -12.57
N ARG A 226 9.25 -18.11 -11.88
CA ARG A 226 9.24 -18.18 -10.41
C ARG A 226 10.45 -18.90 -9.79
N ALA A 227 11.01 -19.89 -10.51
CA ALA A 227 12.15 -20.66 -10.04
C ALA A 227 13.45 -19.84 -10.00
N LEU A 228 13.62 -18.85 -10.90
CA LEU A 228 14.78 -17.95 -10.89
C LEU A 228 14.72 -16.95 -9.73
N GLU A 229 13.50 -16.61 -9.31
CA GLU A 229 13.24 -15.65 -8.24
C GLU A 229 13.04 -16.32 -6.87
N PHE A 230 13.22 -17.64 -6.79
CA PHE A 230 13.06 -18.45 -5.58
C PHE A 230 11.68 -18.29 -4.93
N LEU A 231 10.65 -18.03 -5.73
CA LEU A 231 9.26 -17.99 -5.26
C LEU A 231 8.73 -19.41 -5.05
N PRO A 232 7.80 -19.61 -4.09
CA PRO A 232 7.33 -20.94 -3.70
C PRO A 232 6.59 -21.66 -4.84
N THR A 233 6.73 -22.98 -4.84
CA THR A 233 5.97 -23.86 -5.74
C THR A 233 4.50 -23.93 -5.36
N ASP A 234 3.66 -24.43 -6.27
CA ASP A 234 2.23 -24.66 -5.98
C ASP A 234 2.01 -25.56 -4.76
N LYS A 235 2.85 -26.59 -4.60
CA LYS A 235 2.80 -27.49 -3.43
C LYS A 235 3.07 -26.72 -2.13
N THR A 236 4.15 -25.93 -2.11
CA THR A 236 4.52 -25.09 -0.96
C THR A 236 3.43 -24.06 -0.63
N LEU A 237 2.81 -23.45 -1.65
CA LEU A 237 1.71 -22.49 -1.47
C LEU A 237 0.48 -23.15 -0.83
N VAL A 238 0.15 -24.39 -1.22
CA VAL A 238 -0.94 -25.17 -0.60
C VAL A 238 -0.63 -25.50 0.87
N GLU A 239 0.60 -25.93 1.15
CA GLU A 239 1.06 -26.23 2.52
C GLU A 239 1.00 -24.99 3.43
N ARG A 240 1.52 -23.85 2.96
CA ARG A 240 1.45 -22.58 3.70
C ARG A 240 0.02 -22.13 3.95
N ARG A 241 -0.86 -22.28 2.96
CA ARG A 241 -2.28 -21.97 3.12
C ARG A 241 -2.92 -22.81 4.23
N ALA A 242 -2.66 -24.12 4.26
CA ALA A 242 -3.17 -25.01 5.30
C ALA A 242 -2.65 -24.61 6.70
N ALA A 243 -1.43 -24.07 6.76
CA ALA A 243 -0.81 -23.53 7.98
C ALA A 243 -1.19 -22.06 8.29
N GLN A 244 -2.10 -21.44 7.52
CA GLN A 244 -2.46 -20.00 7.62
C GLN A 244 -1.26 -19.04 7.48
N GLN A 245 -0.21 -19.46 6.79
CA GLN A 245 0.98 -18.67 6.50
C GLN A 245 0.86 -17.99 5.14
N GLY A 246 1.40 -16.76 5.03
CA GLY A 246 1.46 -16.02 3.77
C GLY A 246 2.79 -16.20 3.03
N LEU A 247 3.03 -15.31 2.06
CA LEU A 247 4.39 -15.04 1.58
C LEU A 247 5.19 -14.27 2.64
N THR A 248 6.48 -14.54 2.69
CA THR A 248 7.46 -13.82 3.51
C THR A 248 7.81 -12.47 2.88
N SER A 249 8.38 -11.57 3.65
CA SER A 249 8.72 -10.23 3.17
C SER A 249 9.69 -10.24 1.96
N PRO A 250 10.75 -11.07 1.92
CA PRO A 250 11.61 -11.20 0.74
C PRO A 250 10.87 -11.69 -0.52
N GLU A 251 9.89 -12.59 -0.38
CA GLU A 251 9.06 -13.04 -1.51
C GLU A 251 8.09 -11.94 -1.96
N LEU A 252 7.57 -11.14 -1.03
CA LEU A 252 6.74 -9.97 -1.33
C LEU A 252 7.53 -8.85 -2.02
N CYS A 253 8.82 -8.66 -1.70
CA CYS A 253 9.70 -7.72 -2.38
C CYS A 253 9.82 -8.05 -3.87
N VAL A 254 10.01 -9.33 -4.20
CA VAL A 254 10.03 -9.83 -5.59
C VAL A 254 8.71 -9.50 -6.27
N LEU A 255 7.57 -9.91 -5.69
CA LEU A 255 6.27 -9.65 -6.30
C LEU A 255 5.94 -8.17 -6.46
N LEU A 256 6.38 -7.32 -5.52
CA LEU A 256 6.26 -5.87 -5.62
C LEU A 256 6.99 -5.35 -6.86
N ALA A 257 8.24 -5.78 -7.07
CA ALA A 257 9.04 -5.37 -8.23
C ALA A 257 8.38 -5.80 -9.55
N TYR A 258 7.98 -7.07 -9.68
CA TYR A 258 7.35 -7.56 -10.90
C TYR A 258 5.99 -6.91 -11.17
N SER A 259 5.20 -6.63 -10.12
CA SER A 259 3.93 -5.90 -10.27
C SER A 259 4.16 -4.48 -10.80
N LYS A 260 5.15 -3.76 -10.25
CA LYS A 260 5.53 -2.42 -10.74
C LYS A 260 6.03 -2.47 -12.18
N ILE A 261 6.92 -3.39 -12.53
CA ILE A 261 7.46 -3.52 -13.89
C ILE A 261 6.34 -3.80 -14.90
N SER A 262 5.41 -4.71 -14.57
CA SER A 262 4.28 -5.06 -15.43
C SER A 262 3.33 -3.88 -15.63
N LEU A 263 2.98 -3.17 -14.55
CA LEU A 263 2.13 -1.99 -14.60
C LEU A 263 2.80 -0.86 -15.38
N TYR A 264 4.06 -0.53 -15.07
CA TYR A 264 4.84 0.49 -15.78
C TYR A 264 4.84 0.27 -17.29
N LYS A 265 5.18 -0.94 -17.75
CA LYS A 265 5.18 -1.28 -19.19
C LYS A 265 3.79 -1.11 -19.81
N THR A 266 2.73 -1.43 -19.08
CA THR A 266 1.36 -1.28 -19.57
C THR A 266 0.97 0.19 -19.67
N LEU A 267 1.30 1.02 -18.68
CA LEU A 267 1.00 2.45 -18.69
C LEU A 267 1.83 3.20 -19.74
N LEU A 268 3.11 2.87 -19.89
CA LEU A 268 4.01 3.47 -20.89
C LEU A 268 3.49 3.30 -22.33
N ASN A 269 2.79 2.20 -22.59
CA ASN A 269 2.20 1.90 -23.90
C ASN A 269 0.73 2.36 -24.03
N SER A 270 0.26 3.23 -23.14
CA SER A 270 -1.13 3.74 -23.14
C SER A 270 -1.20 5.24 -23.45
N ASP A 271 -2.42 5.71 -23.71
CA ASP A 271 -2.76 7.13 -23.91
C ASP A 271 -2.91 7.90 -22.60
N LEU A 272 -3.01 7.21 -21.46
CA LEU A 272 -3.18 7.78 -20.12
C LEU A 272 -2.18 8.90 -19.82
N LEU A 273 -0.94 8.72 -20.27
CA LEU A 273 0.17 9.63 -19.98
C LEU A 273 0.04 10.99 -20.69
N GLU A 274 -0.86 11.09 -21.67
CA GLU A 274 -1.15 12.32 -22.39
C GLU A 274 -2.31 13.12 -21.78
N GLU A 275 -2.94 12.61 -20.72
CA GLU A 275 -4.00 13.37 -20.06
C GLU A 275 -3.46 14.64 -19.39
N PRO A 276 -4.10 15.80 -19.63
CA PRO A 276 -3.70 17.06 -19.01
C PRO A 276 -3.66 16.99 -17.47
N TYR A 277 -4.50 16.14 -16.88
CA TYR A 277 -4.54 15.91 -15.44
C TYR A 277 -3.17 15.54 -14.84
N PHE A 278 -2.37 14.72 -15.53
CA PHE A 278 -1.06 14.28 -15.04
C PHE A 278 0.10 15.24 -15.33
N GLN A 279 -0.17 16.41 -15.92
CA GLN A 279 0.86 17.44 -16.07
C GLN A 279 1.41 17.87 -14.70
N LYS A 280 0.54 18.05 -13.71
CA LYS A 280 0.98 18.35 -12.34
C LYS A 280 1.85 17.24 -11.75
N THR A 281 1.61 15.97 -12.08
CA THR A 281 2.46 14.87 -11.61
C THR A 281 3.89 14.99 -12.11
N LEU A 282 4.08 15.47 -13.34
CA LEU A 282 5.40 15.75 -13.91
C LEU A 282 6.06 16.94 -13.22
N GLU A 283 5.32 18.01 -12.96
CA GLU A 283 5.85 19.20 -12.27
C GLU A 283 6.32 18.85 -10.85
N HIS A 284 5.51 18.12 -10.07
CA HIS A 284 5.87 17.69 -8.72
C HIS A 284 7.00 16.64 -8.66
N TYR A 285 7.39 16.03 -9.79
CA TYR A 285 8.57 15.17 -9.83
C TYR A 285 9.87 15.97 -9.66
N PHE A 286 9.93 17.18 -10.21
CA PHE A 286 11.12 18.01 -10.17
C PHE A 286 11.16 18.84 -8.88
N PRO A 287 12.27 18.86 -8.14
CA PRO A 287 12.38 19.63 -6.91
C PRO A 287 12.38 21.14 -7.19
N ALA A 288 11.86 21.92 -6.24
CA ALA A 288 12.02 23.37 -6.24
C ALA A 288 13.52 23.75 -6.32
N PRO A 289 13.89 24.80 -7.08
CA PRO A 289 13.02 25.79 -7.74
C PRO A 289 12.72 25.49 -9.22
N LEU A 290 12.84 24.22 -9.67
CA LEU A 290 12.69 23.89 -11.10
C LEU A 290 11.27 24.12 -11.63
N PRO A 291 10.19 23.67 -10.95
CA PRO A 291 8.83 23.90 -11.42
C PRO A 291 8.52 25.39 -11.57
N GLU A 292 8.97 26.23 -10.65
CA GLU A 292 8.70 27.66 -10.65
C GLU A 292 9.45 28.39 -11.78
N ARG A 293 10.66 27.94 -12.11
CA ARG A 293 11.54 28.61 -13.07
C ARG A 293 11.44 28.07 -14.49
N PHE A 294 11.12 26.79 -14.64
CA PHE A 294 11.28 26.04 -15.90
C PHE A 294 10.07 25.15 -16.23
N ALA A 295 8.85 25.56 -15.83
CA ALA A 295 7.63 24.80 -16.10
C ALA A 295 7.42 24.46 -17.59
N LYS A 296 7.79 25.37 -18.50
CA LYS A 296 7.64 25.16 -19.94
C LYS A 296 8.57 24.06 -20.46
N GLU A 297 9.80 24.06 -20.00
CA GLU A 297 10.84 23.10 -20.36
C GLU A 297 10.56 21.74 -19.72
N ILE A 298 10.04 21.71 -18.49
CA ILE A 298 9.53 20.50 -17.85
C ILE A 298 8.41 19.87 -18.67
N ALA A 299 7.44 20.65 -19.14
CA ALA A 299 6.36 20.14 -19.99
C ALA A 299 6.87 19.51 -21.31
N GLN A 300 8.04 19.93 -21.79
CA GLN A 300 8.71 19.41 -23.00
C GLN A 300 9.80 18.39 -22.69
N HIS A 301 9.93 17.93 -21.43
CA HIS A 301 10.99 17.03 -21.03
C HIS A 301 10.99 15.75 -21.87
N ARG A 302 12.16 15.35 -22.38
CA ARG A 302 12.30 14.21 -23.30
C ARG A 302 11.80 12.90 -22.71
N LEU A 303 11.91 12.72 -21.40
CA LEU A 303 11.45 11.53 -20.67
C LEU A 303 10.13 11.77 -19.90
N ARG A 304 9.31 12.74 -20.34
CA ARG A 304 8.04 13.07 -19.68
C ARG A 304 7.15 11.84 -19.50
N ARG A 305 7.01 10.99 -20.52
CA ARG A 305 6.16 9.78 -20.47
C ARG A 305 6.68 8.78 -19.43
N GLU A 306 7.99 8.52 -19.44
CA GLU A 306 8.65 7.60 -18.52
C GLU A 306 8.55 8.08 -17.07
N ILE A 307 8.77 9.38 -16.81
CA ILE A 307 8.65 9.97 -15.47
C ILE A 307 7.21 9.84 -14.96
N ILE A 308 6.22 10.23 -15.77
CA ILE A 308 4.80 10.11 -15.39
C ILE A 308 4.47 8.64 -15.14
N ALA A 309 4.80 7.73 -16.05
CA ALA A 309 4.51 6.30 -15.90
C ALA A 309 5.10 5.72 -14.60
N THR A 310 6.34 6.09 -14.26
CA THR A 310 7.01 5.68 -13.01
C THR A 310 6.27 6.23 -11.78
N LYS A 311 5.92 7.51 -11.77
CA LYS A 311 5.20 8.11 -10.63
C LYS A 311 3.81 7.52 -10.46
N LEU A 312 3.02 7.36 -11.53
CA LEU A 312 1.69 6.74 -11.44
C LEU A 312 1.78 5.30 -10.94
N THR A 313 2.73 4.52 -11.47
CA THR A 313 2.97 3.12 -11.03
C THR A 313 3.30 3.07 -9.55
N ASN A 314 4.24 3.91 -9.09
CA ASN A 314 4.64 3.95 -7.69
C ASN A 314 3.49 4.39 -6.78
N THR A 315 2.76 5.44 -7.13
CA THR A 315 1.62 5.91 -6.32
C THR A 315 0.56 4.82 -6.19
N VAL A 316 0.11 4.22 -7.29
CA VAL A 316 -0.94 3.18 -7.28
C VAL A 316 -0.50 1.96 -6.47
N VAL A 317 0.71 1.46 -6.71
CA VAL A 317 1.19 0.23 -6.06
C VAL A 317 1.53 0.48 -4.60
N ASN A 318 2.23 1.57 -4.26
CA ASN A 318 2.59 1.87 -2.87
C ASN A 318 1.34 2.12 -2.02
N ARG A 319 0.34 2.84 -2.55
CA ARG A 319 -0.87 3.18 -1.81
C ARG A 319 -1.88 2.06 -1.72
N ASN A 320 -2.12 1.27 -2.79
CA ASN A 320 -3.16 0.23 -2.80
C ASN A 320 -2.67 -1.22 -2.85
N GLY A 321 -1.36 -1.44 -2.96
CA GLY A 321 -0.72 -2.75 -2.78
C GLY A 321 -0.48 -3.55 -4.07
N ILE A 322 0.36 -4.58 -3.94
CA ILE A 322 0.94 -5.38 -5.03
C ILE A 322 -0.10 -5.90 -6.03
N SER A 323 -1.22 -6.43 -5.55
CA SER A 323 -2.22 -7.10 -6.39
C SER A 323 -3.44 -6.24 -6.72
N PHE A 324 -3.44 -4.94 -6.41
CA PHE A 324 -4.59 -4.06 -6.59
C PHE A 324 -5.12 -4.04 -8.04
N VAL A 325 -4.25 -3.68 -8.99
CA VAL A 325 -4.63 -3.57 -10.42
C VAL A 325 -5.03 -4.93 -10.98
N TYR A 326 -4.32 -5.99 -10.58
CA TYR A 326 -4.64 -7.37 -10.97
C TYR A 326 -6.04 -7.79 -10.48
N ARG A 327 -6.37 -7.57 -9.20
CA ARG A 327 -7.69 -7.92 -8.66
C ARG A 327 -8.81 -7.15 -9.35
N LEU A 328 -8.65 -5.84 -9.54
CA LEU A 328 -9.68 -5.06 -10.22
C LEU A 328 -9.82 -5.46 -11.69
N ASN A 329 -8.75 -5.87 -12.36
CA ASN A 329 -8.84 -6.46 -13.69
C ASN A 329 -9.63 -7.79 -13.66
N GLU A 330 -9.34 -8.71 -12.74
CA GLU A 330 -10.10 -9.97 -12.59
C GLU A 330 -11.59 -9.73 -12.32
N GLU A 331 -11.93 -8.70 -11.53
CA GLU A 331 -13.29 -8.41 -11.08
C GLU A 331 -14.12 -7.61 -12.09
N SER A 332 -13.50 -6.69 -12.84
CA SER A 332 -14.20 -5.74 -13.71
C SER A 332 -13.93 -5.93 -15.20
N GLY A 333 -12.93 -6.74 -15.56
CA GLY A 333 -12.46 -6.91 -16.94
C GLY A 333 -11.78 -5.67 -17.53
N GLN A 334 -11.56 -4.61 -16.74
CA GLN A 334 -11.02 -3.33 -17.23
C GLN A 334 -9.50 -3.36 -17.37
N THR A 335 -8.99 -2.58 -18.32
CA THR A 335 -7.55 -2.45 -18.58
C THR A 335 -6.86 -1.70 -17.44
N ALA A 336 -5.55 -1.89 -17.29
CA ALA A 336 -4.78 -1.18 -16.27
C ALA A 336 -4.89 0.36 -16.39
N PRO A 337 -4.83 0.98 -17.58
CA PRO A 337 -5.03 2.43 -17.71
C PRO A 337 -6.39 2.91 -17.17
N GLU A 338 -7.50 2.21 -17.47
CA GLU A 338 -8.82 2.57 -16.94
C GLU A 338 -8.89 2.43 -15.42
N ILE A 339 -8.29 1.38 -14.86
CA ILE A 339 -8.20 1.19 -13.41
C ILE A 339 -7.42 2.33 -12.77
N VAL A 340 -6.31 2.76 -13.39
CA VAL A 340 -5.49 3.88 -12.88
C VAL A 340 -6.25 5.21 -12.96
N ARG A 341 -7.00 5.49 -14.03
CA ARG A 341 -7.89 6.68 -14.11
C ARG A 341 -8.86 6.72 -12.94
N ALA A 342 -9.59 5.63 -12.74
CA ALA A 342 -10.57 5.51 -11.68
C ALA A 342 -9.93 5.59 -10.29
N PHE A 343 -8.71 5.04 -10.13
CA PHE A 343 -7.95 5.16 -8.88
C PHE A 343 -7.65 6.61 -8.53
N PHE A 344 -7.16 7.41 -9.48
CA PHE A 344 -6.83 8.82 -9.20
C PHE A 344 -8.07 9.67 -8.90
N VAL A 345 -9.19 9.42 -9.59
CA VAL A 345 -10.47 10.06 -9.22
C VAL A 345 -10.87 9.67 -7.79
N ALA A 346 -10.82 8.39 -7.44
CA ALA A 346 -11.14 7.93 -6.07
C ALA A 346 -10.20 8.52 -5.02
N TRP A 347 -8.91 8.66 -5.35
CA TRP A 347 -7.89 9.24 -4.47
C TRP A 347 -8.20 10.70 -4.12
N GLU A 348 -8.51 11.52 -5.14
CA GLU A 348 -8.83 12.93 -4.95
C GLU A 348 -10.22 13.16 -4.34
N VAL A 349 -11.24 12.45 -4.84
CA VAL A 349 -12.63 12.65 -4.40
C VAL A 349 -12.78 12.47 -2.88
N PHE A 350 -12.03 11.54 -2.30
CA PHE A 350 -12.04 11.29 -0.86
C PHE A 350 -10.91 11.98 -0.08
N ASP A 351 -10.11 12.83 -0.72
CA ASP A 351 -8.96 13.50 -0.10
C ASP A 351 -8.04 12.52 0.63
N MET A 352 -7.61 11.48 -0.10
CA MET A 352 -6.83 10.40 0.47
C MET A 352 -5.42 10.85 0.85
N GLN A 353 -4.83 11.81 0.13
CA GLN A 353 -3.50 12.31 0.47
C GLN A 353 -3.45 12.85 1.91
N SER A 354 -4.36 13.76 2.27
CA SER A 354 -4.43 14.31 3.63
C SER A 354 -4.67 13.23 4.68
N LEU A 355 -5.54 12.26 4.40
CA LEU A 355 -5.78 11.15 5.35
C LEU A 355 -4.51 10.33 5.59
N TRP A 356 -3.77 10.01 4.53
CA TRP A 356 -2.52 9.27 4.66
C TRP A 356 -1.45 10.08 5.40
N ASP A 357 -1.33 11.38 5.12
CA ASP A 357 -0.38 12.26 5.82
C ASP A 357 -0.69 12.33 7.33
N GLU A 358 -1.97 12.43 7.71
CA GLU A 358 -2.40 12.40 9.11
C GLU A 358 -2.09 11.05 9.80
N ILE A 359 -2.31 9.94 9.09
CA ILE A 359 -1.99 8.61 9.62
C ILE A 359 -0.48 8.43 9.76
N GLU A 360 0.31 8.86 8.77
CA GLU A 360 1.78 8.77 8.76
C GLU A 360 2.41 9.64 9.84
N ALA A 361 1.81 10.78 10.18
CA ALA A 361 2.26 11.62 11.28
C ALA A 361 2.23 10.90 12.64
N LEU A 362 1.50 9.79 12.78
CA LEU A 362 1.46 8.96 13.99
C LEU A 362 2.59 7.93 14.10
N ASP A 363 3.54 7.92 13.16
CA ASP A 363 4.68 7.00 13.21
C ASP A 363 5.44 7.16 14.54
N ILE A 364 5.77 6.03 15.19
CA ILE A 364 6.38 5.95 16.53
C ILE A 364 5.49 6.50 17.67
N GLN A 365 4.30 7.05 17.38
CA GLN A 365 3.37 7.57 18.40
C GLN A 365 2.30 6.55 18.82
N VAL A 366 1.83 5.73 17.88
CA VAL A 366 0.83 4.68 18.13
C VAL A 366 1.37 3.30 17.80
N ASN A 367 0.69 2.24 18.23
CA ASN A 367 1.07 0.87 17.86
C ASN A 367 1.00 0.69 16.33
N ALA A 368 2.05 0.15 15.74
CA ALA A 368 2.14 -0.05 14.29
C ALA A 368 0.95 -0.85 13.70
N GLN A 369 0.38 -1.80 14.45
CA GLN A 369 -0.79 -2.55 13.98
C GLN A 369 -2.05 -1.69 13.88
N VAL A 370 -2.22 -0.71 14.78
CA VAL A 370 -3.33 0.25 14.75
C VAL A 370 -3.17 1.16 13.54
N GLN A 371 -1.96 1.68 13.31
CA GLN A 371 -1.64 2.52 12.16
C GLN A 371 -1.85 1.77 10.83
N ILE A 372 -1.34 0.53 10.72
CA ILE A 372 -1.57 -0.35 9.56
C ILE A 372 -3.06 -0.62 9.36
N GLY A 373 -3.84 -0.81 10.43
CA GLY A 373 -5.28 -0.98 10.38
C GLY A 373 -5.98 0.19 9.68
N MET A 374 -5.66 1.43 10.07
CA MET A 374 -6.20 2.63 9.45
C MET A 374 -5.81 2.74 7.96
N MET A 375 -4.54 2.44 7.61
CA MET A 375 -4.08 2.41 6.21
C MET A 375 -4.83 1.35 5.38
N ILE A 376 -5.15 0.20 5.97
CA ILE A 376 -5.94 -0.85 5.31
C ILE A 376 -7.37 -0.37 5.05
N ASP A 377 -7.97 0.39 5.96
CA ASP A 377 -9.32 0.93 5.77
C ASP A 377 -9.34 2.02 4.70
N ALA A 378 -8.31 2.89 4.65
CA ALA A 378 -8.12 3.83 3.55
C ALA A 378 -7.97 3.10 2.19
N ARG A 379 -7.17 2.01 2.13
CA ARG A 379 -7.03 1.17 0.92
C ARG A 379 -8.36 0.58 0.46
N LYS A 380 -9.16 0.06 1.39
CA LYS A 380 -10.48 -0.50 1.08
C LYS A 380 -11.41 0.57 0.52
N GLN A 381 -11.36 1.80 1.05
CA GLN A 381 -12.16 2.91 0.56
C GLN A 381 -11.83 3.22 -0.90
N VAL A 382 -10.54 3.42 -1.21
CA VAL A 382 -10.09 3.69 -2.59
C VAL A 382 -10.43 2.54 -3.53
N GLU A 383 -10.23 1.28 -3.11
CA GLU A 383 -10.55 0.13 -3.95
C GLU A 383 -12.05 0.05 -4.28
N ARG A 384 -12.92 0.27 -3.30
CA ARG A 384 -14.37 0.26 -3.49
C ARG A 384 -14.82 1.41 -4.39
N ALA A 385 -14.32 2.61 -4.17
CA ALA A 385 -14.61 3.78 -5.00
C ALA A 385 -14.10 3.60 -6.44
N THR A 386 -12.89 3.06 -6.63
CA THR A 386 -12.35 2.73 -7.96
C THR A 386 -13.27 1.75 -8.68
N ARG A 387 -13.70 0.68 -8.01
CA ARG A 387 -14.63 -0.31 -8.58
C ARG A 387 -15.97 0.32 -8.95
N TRP A 388 -16.50 1.20 -8.10
CA TRP A 388 -17.74 1.93 -8.36
C TRP A 388 -17.61 2.80 -9.62
N LEU A 389 -16.52 3.56 -9.76
CA LEU A 389 -16.26 4.42 -10.92
C LEU A 389 -16.19 3.61 -12.23
N LEU A 390 -15.48 2.47 -12.21
CA LEU A 390 -15.33 1.60 -13.39
C LEU A 390 -16.64 1.02 -13.93
N ARG A 391 -17.69 0.98 -13.09
CA ARG A 391 -19.02 0.45 -13.43
C ARG A 391 -20.00 1.52 -13.86
N HIS A 392 -19.97 2.69 -13.21
CA HIS A 392 -21.02 3.70 -13.38
C HIS A 392 -20.69 4.77 -14.44
N HIS A 393 -19.42 4.96 -14.79
CA HIS A 393 -19.03 5.98 -15.76
C HIS A 393 -18.73 5.41 -17.14
N ARG A 394 -19.03 6.22 -18.16
CA ARG A 394 -18.62 5.96 -19.54
C ARG A 394 -17.11 6.06 -19.66
N LYS A 395 -16.55 5.28 -20.57
CA LYS A 395 -15.10 5.18 -20.81
C LYS A 395 -14.71 5.89 -22.10
N PRO A 396 -13.53 6.54 -22.16
CA PRO A 396 -12.60 6.75 -21.04
C PRO A 396 -13.18 7.72 -19.99
N LEU A 397 -12.81 7.50 -18.73
CA LEU A 397 -13.22 8.36 -17.60
C LEU A 397 -12.51 9.71 -17.70
N ASP A 398 -13.27 10.81 -17.73
CA ASP A 398 -12.72 12.17 -17.61
C ASP A 398 -12.38 12.46 -16.16
N ILE A 399 -11.08 12.41 -15.82
CA ILE A 399 -10.60 12.52 -14.43
C ILE A 399 -11.03 13.84 -13.80
N ALA A 400 -10.68 14.96 -14.42
CA ALA A 400 -10.91 16.30 -13.87
C ALA A 400 -12.39 16.58 -13.69
N LYS A 401 -13.19 16.33 -14.73
CA LYS A 401 -14.64 16.57 -14.68
C LYS A 401 -15.34 15.68 -13.62
N THR A 402 -14.89 14.44 -13.47
CA THR A 402 -15.47 13.53 -12.48
C THR A 402 -15.14 13.97 -11.07
N ILE A 403 -13.91 14.44 -10.81
CA ILE A 403 -13.53 15.04 -9.52
C ILE A 403 -14.38 16.28 -9.24
N ASP A 404 -14.50 17.21 -10.19
CA ASP A 404 -15.29 18.44 -10.04
C ASP A 404 -16.77 18.14 -9.73
N THR A 405 -17.29 17.03 -10.26
CA THR A 405 -18.68 16.60 -10.03
C THR A 405 -18.88 15.95 -8.65
N LEU A 406 -17.95 15.08 -8.24
CA LEU A 406 -18.15 14.22 -7.07
C LEU A 406 -17.57 14.82 -5.78
N HIS A 407 -16.39 15.43 -5.85
CA HIS A 407 -15.63 15.85 -4.67
C HIS A 407 -16.41 16.83 -3.75
N PRO A 408 -17.05 17.91 -4.24
CA PRO A 408 -17.74 18.85 -3.36
C PRO A 408 -18.85 18.20 -2.53
N GLY A 409 -19.63 17.31 -3.15
CA GLY A 409 -20.72 16.61 -2.48
C GLY A 409 -20.21 15.55 -1.50
N VAL A 410 -19.15 14.83 -1.85
CA VAL A 410 -18.49 13.87 -0.95
C VAL A 410 -17.91 14.57 0.28
N THR A 411 -17.22 15.70 0.11
CA THR A 411 -16.69 16.50 1.23
C THR A 411 -17.81 17.05 2.11
N HIS A 412 -18.90 17.53 1.51
CA HIS A 412 -20.05 18.03 2.27
C HIS A 412 -20.68 16.93 3.12
N LEU A 413 -20.93 15.76 2.53
CA LEU A 413 -21.51 14.62 3.26
C LEU A 413 -20.59 14.09 4.35
N ALA A 414 -19.27 14.01 4.09
CA ALA A 414 -18.32 13.56 5.10
C ALA A 414 -18.30 14.48 6.34
N LYS A 415 -18.42 15.80 6.15
CA LYS A 415 -18.45 16.79 7.25
C LYS A 415 -19.74 16.73 8.07
N ASN A 416 -20.87 16.46 7.42
CA ASN A 416 -22.20 16.48 8.04
C ASN A 416 -22.78 15.07 8.24
N LEU A 417 -21.96 14.01 8.16
CA LEU A 417 -22.40 12.61 8.15
C LEU A 417 -23.33 12.28 9.33
N LEU A 418 -22.99 12.78 10.52
CA LEU A 418 -23.74 12.50 11.74
C LEU A 418 -25.18 13.01 11.68
N ASP A 419 -25.49 14.01 10.84
CA ASP A 419 -26.83 14.58 10.71
C ASP A 419 -27.76 13.71 9.86
N PHE A 420 -27.21 12.76 9.08
CA PHE A 420 -27.98 11.92 8.16
C PHE A 420 -28.15 10.48 8.62
N ILE A 421 -27.22 9.97 9.43
CA ILE A 421 -27.28 8.59 9.95
C ILE A 421 -28.17 8.50 11.20
N ASP A 422 -28.73 7.32 11.44
CA ASP A 422 -29.56 7.10 12.63
C ASP A 422 -28.73 6.98 13.93
N ASN A 423 -29.42 6.89 15.08
CA ASN A 423 -28.75 6.77 16.38
C ASN A 423 -27.95 5.46 16.56
N VAL A 424 -28.34 4.38 15.88
CA VAL A 424 -27.66 3.07 15.98
C VAL A 424 -26.35 3.12 15.21
N GLU A 425 -26.38 3.64 14.00
CA GLU A 425 -25.20 3.87 13.17
C GLU A 425 -24.26 4.89 13.79
N ARG A 426 -24.80 5.99 14.31
CA ARG A 426 -24.02 6.98 15.06
C ARG A 426 -23.29 6.33 16.23
N ALA A 427 -23.98 5.54 17.05
CA ALA A 427 -23.37 4.83 18.17
C ALA A 427 -22.29 3.82 17.73
N SER A 428 -22.50 3.13 16.60
CA SER A 428 -21.48 2.23 16.03
C SER A 428 -20.24 2.99 15.56
N LEU A 429 -20.41 4.12 14.88
CA LEU A 429 -19.32 4.97 14.42
C LEU A 429 -18.56 5.55 15.61
N GLU A 430 -19.26 6.10 16.60
CA GLU A 430 -18.67 6.61 17.84
C GLU A 430 -17.89 5.53 18.59
N THR A 431 -18.41 4.30 18.64
CA THR A 431 -17.70 3.16 19.23
C THR A 431 -16.41 2.83 18.46
N SER A 432 -16.47 2.76 17.13
CA SER A 432 -15.28 2.54 16.30
C SER A 432 -14.24 3.65 16.46
N ALA A 433 -14.67 4.91 16.53
CA ALA A 433 -13.79 6.04 16.77
C ALA A 433 -13.18 5.98 18.19
N GLN A 434 -13.98 5.66 19.20
CA GLN A 434 -13.52 5.56 20.58
C GLN A 434 -12.45 4.46 20.73
N ASN A 435 -12.62 3.31 20.07
CA ASN A 435 -11.59 2.25 20.07
C ASN A 435 -10.24 2.72 19.52
N LEU A 436 -10.24 3.60 18.51
CA LEU A 436 -9.00 4.20 17.98
C LEU A 436 -8.44 5.26 18.93
N VAL A 437 -9.30 6.06 19.57
CA VAL A 437 -8.88 7.04 20.59
C VAL A 437 -8.24 6.35 21.79
N ASP A 438 -8.83 5.26 22.27
CA ASP A 438 -8.28 4.43 23.36
C ASP A 438 -6.93 3.81 22.98
N ALA A 439 -6.67 3.64 21.68
CA ALA A 439 -5.40 3.19 21.12
C ALA A 439 -4.38 4.32 20.85
N GLY A 440 -4.70 5.57 21.22
CA GLY A 440 -3.82 6.74 21.13
C GLY A 440 -3.99 7.59 19.86
N VAL A 441 -4.99 7.31 19.02
CA VAL A 441 -5.26 8.09 17.79
C VAL A 441 -6.02 9.38 18.15
N PRO A 442 -5.65 10.56 17.62
CA PRO A 442 -6.42 11.79 17.83
C PRO A 442 -7.89 11.66 17.39
N LEU A 443 -8.82 12.19 18.18
CA LEU A 443 -10.27 12.04 17.96
C LEU A 443 -10.70 12.41 16.53
N ILE A 444 -10.19 13.51 15.99
CA ILE A 444 -10.55 13.97 14.63
C ILE A 444 -10.21 12.91 13.58
N LEU A 445 -8.99 12.35 13.64
CA LEU A 445 -8.55 11.30 12.73
C LEU A 445 -9.30 9.99 12.98
N ALA A 446 -9.50 9.61 14.24
CA ALA A 446 -10.26 8.43 14.62
C ALA A 446 -11.70 8.45 14.05
N THR A 447 -12.39 9.59 14.19
CA THR A 447 -13.71 9.81 13.58
C THR A 447 -13.63 9.77 12.07
N ARG A 448 -12.64 10.42 11.44
CA ARG A 448 -12.46 10.41 9.98
C ARG A 448 -12.29 8.99 9.44
N VAL A 449 -11.49 8.15 10.09
CA VAL A 449 -11.28 6.75 9.71
C VAL A 449 -12.56 5.92 9.92
N ALA A 450 -13.24 6.08 11.06
CA ALA A 450 -14.50 5.39 11.33
C ALA A 450 -15.61 5.72 10.31
N SER A 451 -15.62 6.97 9.81
CA SER A 451 -16.59 7.43 8.81
C SER A 451 -16.40 6.84 7.41
N LEU A 452 -15.23 6.31 7.07
CA LEU A 452 -14.90 5.86 5.70
C LEU A 452 -15.94 4.87 5.13
N VAL A 453 -16.44 3.95 5.96
CA VAL A 453 -17.42 2.93 5.54
C VAL A 453 -18.75 3.52 5.05
N TYR A 454 -19.13 4.69 5.57
CA TYR A 454 -20.34 5.41 5.20
C TYR A 454 -20.10 6.35 4.01
N CYS A 455 -18.91 6.96 3.95
CA CYS A 455 -18.56 7.92 2.90
C CYS A 455 -18.61 7.31 1.49
N LEU A 456 -18.48 5.99 1.32
CA LEU A 456 -18.65 5.37 -0.01
C LEU A 456 -20.03 5.64 -0.63
N SER A 457 -21.10 5.66 0.18
CA SER A 457 -22.46 5.97 -0.29
C SER A 457 -22.61 7.39 -0.83
N ALA A 458 -21.69 8.30 -0.49
CA ALA A 458 -21.71 9.66 -1.01
C ALA A 458 -21.59 9.70 -2.54
N LEU A 459 -20.91 8.72 -3.16
CA LEU A 459 -20.84 8.64 -4.63
C LEU A 459 -22.23 8.44 -5.25
N ASP A 460 -23.02 7.50 -4.71
CA ASP A 460 -24.38 7.25 -5.17
C ASP A 460 -25.32 8.42 -4.88
N ILE A 461 -25.19 9.03 -3.70
CA ILE A 461 -26.02 10.18 -3.28
C ILE A 461 -25.78 11.37 -4.20
N VAL A 462 -24.52 11.71 -4.50
CA VAL A 462 -24.18 12.84 -5.39
C VAL A 462 -24.71 12.60 -6.80
N GLU A 463 -24.53 11.39 -7.34
CA GLU A 463 -25.06 11.04 -8.66
C GLU A 463 -26.59 11.12 -8.73
N VAL A 464 -27.31 10.61 -7.71
CA VAL A 464 -28.77 10.68 -7.65
C VAL A 464 -29.25 12.12 -7.53
N ALA A 465 -28.59 12.93 -6.70
CA ALA A 465 -28.89 14.36 -6.56
C ALA A 465 -28.75 15.10 -7.89
N ASN A 466 -27.61 14.92 -8.58
CA ASN A 466 -27.33 15.56 -9.86
C ASN A 466 -28.28 15.09 -10.97
N ALA A 467 -28.59 13.80 -11.04
CA ALA A 467 -29.44 13.23 -12.08
C ALA A 467 -30.92 13.65 -11.96
N ASN A 468 -31.40 13.90 -10.73
CA ASN A 468 -32.81 14.22 -10.46
C ASN A 468 -33.05 15.69 -10.12
N GLY A 469 -32.00 16.52 -10.01
CA GLY A 469 -32.12 17.93 -9.60
C GLY A 469 -32.63 18.10 -8.16
N ILE A 470 -32.33 17.14 -7.28
CA ILE A 470 -32.73 17.14 -5.87
C ILE A 470 -31.52 17.56 -5.03
N THR A 471 -31.74 18.26 -3.92
CA THR A 471 -30.66 18.67 -3.03
C THR A 471 -29.95 17.46 -2.41
N LEU A 472 -28.64 17.60 -2.20
CA LEU A 472 -27.80 16.53 -1.69
C LEU A 472 -28.28 16.01 -0.33
N GLU A 473 -28.69 16.93 0.54
CA GLU A 473 -29.19 16.66 1.88
C GLU A 473 -30.47 15.83 1.84
N ASN A 474 -31.41 16.17 0.94
CA ASN A 474 -32.66 15.42 0.79
C ASN A 474 -32.41 14.00 0.31
N VAL A 475 -31.52 13.82 -0.67
CA VAL A 475 -31.13 12.48 -1.16
C VAL A 475 -30.43 11.70 -0.05
N ALA A 476 -29.51 12.31 0.68
CA ALA A 476 -28.80 11.67 1.78
C ALA A 476 -29.74 11.19 2.89
N THR A 477 -30.65 12.07 3.36
CA THR A 477 -31.65 11.72 4.37
C THR A 477 -32.48 10.51 3.94
N VAL A 478 -33.01 10.51 2.71
CA VAL A 478 -33.80 9.37 2.20
C VAL A 478 -32.93 8.12 2.06
N HIS A 479 -31.72 8.25 1.54
CA HIS A 479 -30.80 7.13 1.32
C HIS A 479 -30.46 6.42 2.63
N PHE A 480 -30.00 7.14 3.65
CA PHE A 480 -29.65 6.56 4.94
C PHE A 480 -30.88 6.02 5.68
N LEU A 481 -31.99 6.76 5.70
CA LEU A 481 -33.23 6.28 6.33
C LEU A 481 -33.74 4.98 5.70
N LEU A 482 -33.69 4.87 4.38
CA LEU A 482 -34.03 3.65 3.66
C LEU A 482 -33.08 2.49 4.02
N GLY A 483 -31.78 2.78 4.10
CA GLY A 483 -30.75 1.82 4.50
C GLY A 483 -31.01 1.22 5.89
N THR A 484 -31.35 2.06 6.86
CA THR A 484 -31.81 1.66 8.19
C THR A 484 -33.08 0.81 8.12
N ARG A 485 -34.13 1.31 7.44
CA ARG A 485 -35.45 0.69 7.46
C ARG A 485 -35.45 -0.71 6.84
N LEU A 486 -34.59 -0.94 5.86
CA LEU A 486 -34.40 -2.22 5.17
C LEU A 486 -33.20 -3.03 5.70
N LYS A 487 -32.51 -2.57 6.75
CA LYS A 487 -31.31 -3.21 7.32
C LYS A 487 -30.21 -3.49 6.27
N LEU A 488 -30.04 -2.59 5.30
CA LEU A 488 -29.06 -2.77 4.21
C LEU A 488 -27.62 -2.72 4.72
N HIS A 489 -27.36 -1.96 5.78
CA HIS A 489 -26.04 -1.89 6.43
C HIS A 489 -25.64 -3.25 7.04
N TRP A 490 -26.56 -3.92 7.72
CA TRP A 490 -26.33 -5.28 8.22
C TRP A 490 -26.04 -6.26 7.08
N LEU A 491 -26.79 -6.18 5.97
CA LEU A 491 -26.56 -7.03 4.80
C LEU A 491 -25.18 -6.76 4.19
N ARG A 492 -24.77 -5.50 4.04
CA ARG A 492 -23.41 -5.10 3.61
C ARG A 492 -22.32 -5.69 4.50
N ASP A 493 -22.53 -5.67 5.81
CA ASP A 493 -21.55 -6.15 6.79
C ASP A 493 -21.44 -7.67 6.72
N LYS A 494 -22.56 -8.41 6.63
CA LYS A 494 -22.55 -9.86 6.42
C LYS A 494 -21.96 -10.29 5.09
N ILE A 495 -22.24 -9.57 4.00
CA ILE A 495 -21.54 -9.78 2.72
C ILE A 495 -20.04 -9.53 2.89
N SER A 496 -19.65 -8.58 3.75
CA SER A 496 -18.25 -8.30 4.05
C SER A 496 -17.57 -9.34 4.95
N GLU A 497 -18.32 -10.16 5.66
CA GLU A 497 -17.82 -11.28 6.46
C GLU A 497 -17.64 -12.57 5.64
N LEU A 498 -18.27 -12.68 4.45
CA LEU A 498 -18.16 -13.87 3.59
C LEU A 498 -16.69 -14.25 3.29
N PRO A 499 -16.39 -15.56 3.24
CA PRO A 499 -15.03 -16.05 2.99
C PRO A 499 -14.50 -15.60 1.63
N ARG A 500 -13.17 -15.62 1.50
CA ARG A 500 -12.42 -15.26 0.28
C ARG A 500 -11.48 -16.41 -0.12
N ASP A 501 -11.91 -17.65 0.14
CA ASP A 501 -11.05 -18.82 0.04
C ASP A 501 -10.68 -19.15 -1.40
N ASN A 502 -11.48 -18.75 -2.38
CA ASN A 502 -11.11 -18.90 -3.78
C ASN A 502 -11.54 -17.69 -4.63
N ARG A 503 -11.10 -17.70 -5.89
CA ARG A 503 -11.39 -16.65 -6.87
C ARG A 503 -12.89 -16.44 -7.04
N TRP A 504 -13.67 -17.53 -7.15
CA TRP A 504 -15.10 -17.47 -7.43
C TRP A 504 -15.88 -16.90 -6.25
N GLU A 505 -15.55 -17.28 -5.02
CA GLU A 505 -16.13 -16.68 -3.82
C GLU A 505 -15.81 -15.19 -3.71
N ALA A 506 -14.56 -14.79 -3.98
CA ALA A 506 -14.18 -13.37 -3.99
C ALA A 506 -14.98 -12.58 -5.04
N LEU A 507 -15.14 -13.13 -6.24
CA LEU A 507 -15.96 -12.54 -7.30
C LEU A 507 -17.44 -12.47 -6.91
N SER A 508 -18.02 -13.55 -6.41
CA SER A 508 -19.43 -13.60 -5.99
C SER A 508 -19.72 -12.63 -4.85
N ARG A 509 -18.83 -12.54 -3.86
CA ARG A 509 -18.91 -11.57 -2.77
C ARG A 509 -18.87 -10.13 -3.30
N SER A 510 -17.94 -9.84 -4.23
CA SER A 510 -17.82 -8.52 -4.85
C SER A 510 -19.10 -8.17 -5.63
N ALA A 511 -19.59 -9.10 -6.47
CA ALA A 511 -20.82 -8.94 -7.23
C ALA A 511 -22.04 -8.70 -6.33
N LEU A 512 -22.19 -9.46 -5.24
CA LEU A 512 -23.31 -9.33 -4.31
C LEU A 512 -23.29 -7.98 -3.58
N ARG A 513 -22.12 -7.53 -3.15
CA ARG A 513 -21.96 -6.21 -2.53
C ARG A 513 -22.31 -5.09 -3.51
N ASP A 514 -21.83 -5.19 -4.74
CA ASP A 514 -22.05 -4.13 -5.71
C ASP A 514 -23.51 -4.08 -6.17
N GLU A 515 -24.17 -5.23 -6.25
CA GLU A 515 -25.62 -5.33 -6.48
C GLU A 515 -26.42 -4.72 -5.31
N LEU A 516 -25.95 -4.86 -4.08
CA LEU A 516 -26.56 -4.20 -2.92
C LEU A 516 -26.50 -2.67 -3.04
N TYR A 517 -25.33 -2.10 -3.34
CA TYR A 517 -25.19 -0.65 -3.53
C TYR A 517 -26.05 -0.14 -4.69
N ARG A 518 -26.04 -0.86 -5.83
CA ARG A 518 -26.88 -0.53 -6.99
C ARG A 518 -28.36 -0.52 -6.63
N THR A 519 -28.84 -1.56 -5.95
CA THR A 519 -30.25 -1.69 -5.52
C THR A 519 -30.62 -0.58 -4.54
N HIS A 520 -29.74 -0.24 -3.60
CA HIS A 520 -29.97 0.86 -2.65
C HIS A 520 -30.08 2.22 -3.35
N ARG A 521 -29.20 2.50 -4.32
CA ARG A 521 -29.28 3.70 -5.16
C ARG A 521 -30.58 3.78 -5.96
N GLU A 522 -30.96 2.69 -6.61
CA GLU A 522 -32.19 2.61 -7.42
C GLU A 522 -33.43 2.82 -6.54
N LEU A 523 -33.50 2.17 -5.38
CA LEU A 523 -34.62 2.34 -4.44
C LEU A 523 -34.70 3.76 -3.90
N THR A 524 -33.55 4.38 -3.61
CA THR A 524 -33.49 5.80 -3.19
C THR A 524 -34.15 6.68 -4.25
N THR A 525 -33.85 6.44 -5.53
CA THR A 525 -34.44 7.18 -6.65
C THR A 525 -35.95 6.96 -6.75
N VAL A 526 -36.40 5.71 -6.64
CA VAL A 526 -37.83 5.35 -6.66
C VAL A 526 -38.60 6.01 -5.52
N VAL A 527 -38.06 5.99 -4.30
CA VAL A 527 -38.69 6.64 -3.13
C VAL A 527 -38.81 8.14 -3.35
N LEU A 528 -37.77 8.81 -3.83
CA LEU A 528 -37.79 10.24 -4.13
C LEU A 528 -38.80 10.64 -5.22
N GLN A 529 -39.16 9.71 -6.11
CA GLN A 529 -40.14 9.93 -7.19
C GLN A 529 -41.59 9.57 -6.79
N SER A 530 -41.79 8.89 -5.66
CA SER A 530 -43.08 8.30 -5.26
C SER A 530 -44.15 9.31 -4.81
N ASN A 531 -43.77 10.51 -4.36
CA ASN A 531 -44.72 11.54 -3.94
C ASN A 531 -44.21 12.97 -4.16
N THR A 532 -44.19 13.43 -5.40
CA THR A 532 -43.72 14.77 -5.80
C THR A 532 -44.49 15.96 -5.18
N GLN A 533 -45.61 15.72 -4.48
CA GLN A 533 -46.43 16.75 -3.83
C GLN A 533 -46.18 16.86 -2.31
N ALA A 534 -45.45 15.94 -1.69
CA ALA A 534 -45.20 15.96 -0.25
C ALA A 534 -44.08 16.96 0.13
N LEU A 535 -44.40 17.87 1.07
CA LEU A 535 -43.47 18.88 1.59
C LEU A 535 -42.43 18.33 2.58
N LYS A 536 -42.64 17.13 3.15
CA LYS A 536 -41.73 16.49 4.12
C LYS A 536 -41.14 15.21 3.53
N LEU A 537 -39.84 15.00 3.69
CA LEU A 537 -39.09 13.87 3.13
C LEU A 537 -39.56 12.52 3.68
N GLU A 538 -39.90 12.46 4.96
CA GLU A 538 -40.42 11.25 5.61
C GLU A 538 -41.74 10.80 4.98
N ALA A 539 -42.55 11.74 4.45
CA ALA A 539 -43.80 11.41 3.79
C ALA A 539 -43.60 10.77 2.40
N HIS A 540 -42.42 10.93 1.76
CA HIS A 540 -42.07 10.18 0.54
C HIS A 540 -41.82 8.71 0.87
N LEU A 541 -41.05 8.44 1.94
CA LEU A 541 -40.78 7.08 2.38
C LEU A 541 -42.06 6.37 2.83
N GLU A 542 -42.88 7.01 3.66
CA GLU A 542 -44.15 6.44 4.13
C GLU A 542 -45.13 6.19 2.96
N ALA A 543 -45.20 7.10 1.99
CA ALA A 543 -46.03 6.91 0.80
C ALA A 543 -45.58 5.71 -0.04
N TRP A 544 -44.27 5.58 -0.28
CA TRP A 544 -43.72 4.41 -0.98
C TRP A 544 -43.95 3.12 -0.19
N MET A 545 -43.71 3.13 1.13
CA MET A 545 -43.93 1.96 1.98
C MET A 545 -45.40 1.51 1.99
N ALA A 546 -46.36 2.45 1.97
CA ALA A 546 -47.77 2.13 1.88
C ALA A 546 -48.14 1.50 0.52
N GLN A 547 -47.55 1.97 -0.58
CA GLN A 547 -47.74 1.41 -1.92
C GLN A 547 -47.12 0.01 -2.07
N SER A 548 -46.01 -0.25 -1.40
CA SER A 548 -45.23 -1.49 -1.50
C SER A 548 -45.39 -2.43 -0.28
N SER A 549 -46.43 -2.25 0.54
CA SER A 549 -46.57 -2.88 1.86
C SER A 549 -46.41 -4.41 1.84
N THR A 550 -47.10 -5.11 0.93
CA THR A 550 -47.03 -6.58 0.82
C THR A 550 -45.62 -7.07 0.46
N ALA A 551 -44.94 -6.39 -0.47
CA ALA A 551 -43.58 -6.75 -0.87
C ALA A 551 -42.58 -6.45 0.26
N LEU A 552 -42.79 -5.34 0.97
CA LEU A 552 -41.99 -4.92 2.11
C LEU A 552 -42.08 -5.89 3.29
N GLU A 553 -43.28 -6.36 3.63
CA GLU A 553 -43.51 -7.39 4.66
C GLU A 553 -42.77 -8.69 4.32
N ARG A 554 -42.86 -9.15 3.06
CA ARG A 554 -42.13 -10.34 2.60
C ARG A 554 -40.62 -10.16 2.72
N CYS A 555 -40.10 -9.01 2.28
CA CYS A 555 -38.68 -8.69 2.37
C CYS A 555 -38.19 -8.66 3.83
N GLN A 556 -38.94 -8.00 4.72
CA GLN A 556 -38.62 -7.91 6.14
C GLN A 556 -38.64 -9.27 6.83
N GLN A 557 -39.59 -10.14 6.49
CA GLN A 557 -39.63 -11.50 7.03
C GLN A 557 -38.38 -12.29 6.66
N VAL A 558 -38.00 -12.30 5.37
CA VAL A 558 -36.80 -13.00 4.89
C VAL A 558 -35.52 -12.45 5.54
N LEU A 559 -35.39 -11.12 5.64
CA LEU A 559 -34.26 -10.50 6.31
C LEU A 559 -34.22 -10.84 7.80
N SER A 560 -35.37 -10.88 8.47
CA SER A 560 -35.49 -11.29 9.87
C SER A 560 -35.03 -12.74 10.05
N ASP A 561 -35.52 -13.67 9.23
CA ASP A 561 -35.19 -15.09 9.30
C ASP A 561 -33.68 -15.33 9.10
N ILE A 562 -33.07 -14.67 8.11
CA ILE A 562 -31.63 -14.78 7.86
C ILE A 562 -30.82 -14.11 8.98
N SER A 563 -31.32 -13.02 9.58
CA SER A 563 -30.62 -12.34 10.69
C SER A 563 -30.51 -13.15 11.98
N GLN A 564 -31.34 -14.18 12.15
CA GLN A 564 -31.22 -15.14 13.27
C GLN A 564 -30.11 -16.17 13.05
N ILE A 565 -29.58 -16.27 11.83
CA ILE A 565 -28.47 -17.16 11.50
C ILE A 565 -27.16 -16.42 11.78
N GLU A 566 -26.32 -16.98 12.66
CA GLU A 566 -25.07 -16.34 13.08
C GLU A 566 -24.12 -16.06 11.90
N LYS A 567 -24.01 -17.02 10.97
CA LYS A 567 -23.14 -16.99 9.79
C LYS A 567 -23.92 -17.38 8.53
N PRO A 568 -24.68 -16.44 7.94
CA PRO A 568 -25.38 -16.70 6.69
C PRO A 568 -24.40 -16.92 5.54
N ASP A 569 -24.69 -17.90 4.69
CA ASP A 569 -23.85 -18.21 3.53
C ASP A 569 -24.16 -17.30 2.32
N LEU A 570 -23.36 -17.44 1.25
CA LEU A 570 -23.53 -16.67 0.03
C LEU A 570 -24.94 -16.83 -0.58
N SER A 571 -25.52 -18.02 -0.52
CA SER A 571 -26.83 -18.32 -1.10
C SER A 571 -27.93 -17.59 -0.33
N MET A 572 -27.89 -17.64 1.00
CA MET A 572 -28.83 -16.92 1.88
C MET A 572 -28.76 -15.42 1.64
N LEU A 573 -27.56 -14.84 1.61
CA LEU A 573 -27.39 -13.40 1.37
C LEU A 573 -27.80 -12.99 -0.06
N SER A 574 -27.66 -13.88 -1.04
CA SER A 574 -28.17 -13.67 -2.40
C SER A 574 -29.70 -13.65 -2.44
N VAL A 575 -30.36 -14.53 -1.67
CA VAL A 575 -31.82 -14.52 -1.52
C VAL A 575 -32.28 -13.23 -0.84
N ALA A 576 -31.63 -12.82 0.26
CA ALA A 576 -31.92 -11.56 0.94
C ALA A 576 -31.88 -10.37 -0.03
N LEU A 577 -30.81 -10.27 -0.82
CA LEU A 577 -30.66 -9.18 -1.79
C LEU A 577 -31.70 -9.24 -2.91
N ARG A 578 -32.07 -10.44 -3.38
CA ARG A 578 -33.13 -10.60 -4.37
C ARG A 578 -34.48 -10.10 -3.85
N GLU A 579 -34.79 -10.33 -2.58
CA GLU A 579 -36.02 -9.83 -1.96
C GLU A 579 -36.00 -8.30 -1.83
N VAL A 580 -34.86 -7.70 -1.46
CA VAL A 580 -34.70 -6.23 -1.47
C VAL A 580 -34.90 -5.68 -2.89
N ARG A 581 -34.34 -6.35 -3.90
CA ARG A 581 -34.50 -5.94 -5.31
C ARG A 581 -35.93 -6.05 -5.81
N SER A 582 -36.75 -6.92 -5.24
CA SER A 582 -38.17 -7.04 -5.61
C SER A 582 -39.03 -5.84 -5.18
N LEU A 583 -38.44 -4.88 -4.47
CA LEU A 583 -39.05 -3.61 -4.08
C LEU A 583 -38.88 -2.50 -5.14
N LEU A 584 -38.06 -2.73 -6.17
CA LEU A 584 -37.98 -1.92 -7.39
C LEU A 584 -39.06 -2.36 -8.37
#